data_AF-A0A137NW36-F1
#
_entry.id   AF-A0A137NW36-F1
#
_cell.length_a   1.000
_cell.length_b   1.000
_cell.length_c   1.000
_cell.angle_alpha   90.00
_cell.angle_beta   90.00
_cell.angle_gamma   90.00
#
_symmetry.space_group_name_H-M   'P 1'
#
loop_
_entity.id
_entity.type
_entity.pdbx_description
1 polymer ?
#
loop_
_entity_poly.entity_id
_entity_poly.type
_entity_poly.pdbx_seq_one_letter_code
_entity_poly.pdbx_strand_id
1 'polypeptide(L)'
;MPFSFHTHSGEFCNHASGRLEEVILRAIELKFDTIGLTEHVPRFEQEFLYPEESELKPSDLATKFEAYYKKANELKLKYKGKINILIGAELEYINEDHCNQLHSYLSKFNFDYLMGSLHHVNNIPIDFDQQTFSLALKSYNNDMEALSLQYFEDQFNLIKKFHPKVIGHFDLIRLFASQDYQLSSDIKEKIDRNIRYIVEYGGLFEINTRSLKKSLPYPYPQPDILKMILELGGKVTLSDDSHGAKDVGMHYDKVLDYLSLMGIDKVYYLVNSENQVKVEEFKGFENWFNNKFK
;
A
#
# COMPACT_ATOMS: atom_id res chain seq x y z
N MET A 1 1.26 18.32 9.82
CA MET A 1 1.26 17.20 10.78
C MET A 1 1.22 15.89 9.97
N PRO A 2 1.65 14.72 10.51
CA PRO A 2 1.85 13.51 9.72
C PRO A 2 0.54 13.04 9.10
N PHE A 3 0.72 12.27 8.03
CA PHE A 3 -0.31 11.53 7.36
C PHE A 3 0.22 10.12 7.11
N SER A 4 -0.68 9.16 7.04
CA SER A 4 -0.43 7.81 6.49
C SER A 4 -1.62 7.49 5.60
N PHE A 5 -1.37 6.95 4.41
CA PHE A 5 -2.42 6.55 3.46
C PHE A 5 -2.49 5.02 3.27
N HIS A 6 -2.01 4.28 4.27
CA HIS A 6 -2.06 2.82 4.27
C HIS A 6 -2.29 2.34 5.70
N THR A 7 -3.52 1.95 6.02
CA THR A 7 -3.85 1.44 7.36
C THR A 7 -4.93 0.37 7.31
N HIS A 8 -4.77 -0.60 8.21
CA HIS A 8 -5.60 -1.80 8.38
C HIS A 8 -5.95 -1.99 9.87
N SER A 9 -7.00 -2.78 10.13
CA SER A 9 -7.50 -3.08 11.47
C SER A 9 -7.93 -4.53 11.60
N GLY A 10 -7.74 -5.10 12.80
CA GLY A 10 -8.14 -6.49 13.08
C GLY A 10 -9.65 -6.73 13.04
N GLU A 11 -10.45 -5.66 13.02
CA GLU A 11 -11.90 -5.72 12.86
C GLU A 11 -12.31 -6.22 11.47
N PHE A 12 -11.46 -5.99 10.44
CA PHE A 12 -11.78 -6.28 9.05
C PHE A 12 -10.68 -7.04 8.28
N CYS A 13 -9.46 -7.15 8.83
CA CYS A 13 -8.32 -7.87 8.27
C CYS A 13 -7.82 -8.95 9.26
N ASN A 14 -7.65 -10.19 8.78
CA ASN A 14 -7.33 -11.35 9.63
C ASN A 14 -5.90 -11.31 10.22
N HIS A 15 -4.95 -10.70 9.52
CA HIS A 15 -3.56 -10.50 9.97
C HIS A 15 -3.32 -9.14 10.66
N ALA A 16 -4.38 -8.38 10.93
CA ALA A 16 -4.32 -7.14 11.70
C ALA A 16 -4.86 -7.32 13.14
N SER A 17 -4.80 -6.25 13.91
CA SER A 17 -5.22 -6.25 15.32
C SER A 17 -6.02 -5.00 15.69
N GLY A 18 -6.86 -5.14 16.72
CA GLY A 18 -7.64 -4.02 17.26
C GLY A 18 -8.79 -3.57 16.37
N ARG A 19 -9.53 -2.57 16.86
CA ARG A 19 -10.67 -1.97 16.14
C ARG A 19 -10.22 -0.88 15.19
N LEU A 20 -10.98 -0.65 14.11
CA LEU A 20 -10.71 0.44 13.16
C LEU A 20 -10.69 1.80 13.87
N GLU A 21 -11.57 1.98 14.86
CA GLU A 21 -11.62 3.18 15.68
C GLU A 21 -10.35 3.40 16.52
N GLU A 22 -9.68 2.32 16.97
CA GLU A 22 -8.45 2.43 17.77
C GLU A 22 -7.28 2.93 16.91
N VAL A 23 -7.23 2.54 15.64
CA VAL A 23 -6.27 3.06 14.65
C VAL A 23 -6.43 4.58 14.49
N ILE A 24 -7.68 5.04 14.32
CA ILE A 24 -8.00 6.47 14.19
C ILE A 24 -7.64 7.24 15.47
N LEU A 25 -8.02 6.71 16.63
CA LEU A 25 -7.71 7.33 17.92
C LEU A 25 -6.21 7.47 18.16
N ARG A 26 -5.42 6.47 17.75
CA ARG A 26 -3.97 6.56 17.82
C ARG A 26 -3.43 7.65 16.89
N ALA A 27 -3.93 7.74 15.66
CA ALA A 27 -3.53 8.81 14.75
C ALA A 27 -3.85 10.20 15.32
N ILE A 28 -5.00 10.38 15.98
CA ILE A 28 -5.36 11.63 16.69
C ILE A 28 -4.38 11.91 17.85
N GLU A 29 -4.05 10.90 18.66
CA GLU A 29 -3.09 11.02 19.78
C GLU A 29 -1.71 11.47 19.26
N LEU A 30 -1.26 10.86 18.17
CA LEU A 30 -0.06 11.23 17.45
C LEU A 30 -0.23 12.52 16.64
N LYS A 31 -1.37 13.20 16.73
CA LYS A 31 -1.74 14.45 16.05
C LYS A 31 -1.55 14.37 14.54
N PHE A 32 -1.99 13.31 13.87
CA PHE A 32 -2.02 13.23 12.40
C PHE A 32 -3.03 14.25 11.85
N ASP A 33 -2.70 14.89 10.73
CA ASP A 33 -3.66 15.77 10.02
C ASP A 33 -4.68 14.93 9.27
N THR A 34 -4.19 13.91 8.57
CA THR A 34 -4.97 13.06 7.68
C THR A 34 -4.59 11.60 7.89
N ILE A 35 -5.57 10.71 7.87
CA ILE A 35 -5.36 9.26 7.83
C ILE A 35 -6.17 8.66 6.69
N GLY A 36 -5.54 7.77 5.94
CA GLY A 36 -6.17 6.94 4.94
C GLY A 36 -6.45 5.54 5.48
N LEU A 37 -7.71 5.11 5.40
CA LEU A 37 -8.15 3.75 5.76
C LEU A 37 -8.22 2.93 4.47
N THR A 38 -7.56 1.78 4.40
CA THR A 38 -7.37 1.04 3.14
C THR A 38 -7.41 -0.47 3.36
N GLU A 39 -8.45 -0.97 4.04
CA GLU A 39 -8.62 -2.42 4.21
C GLU A 39 -8.48 -3.17 2.86
N HIS A 40 -7.93 -4.37 2.93
CA HIS A 40 -7.74 -5.23 1.76
C HIS A 40 -9.09 -5.56 1.10
N VAL A 41 -9.15 -5.44 -0.22
CA VAL A 41 -10.30 -5.92 -0.99
C VAL A 41 -10.52 -7.43 -0.83
N PRO A 42 -11.77 -7.92 -0.95
CA PRO A 42 -12.02 -9.35 -0.85
C PRO A 42 -11.40 -10.10 -2.03
N ARG A 43 -11.01 -11.35 -1.79
CA ARG A 43 -10.81 -12.34 -2.85
C ARG A 43 -12.14 -12.96 -3.21
N PHE A 44 -12.32 -13.31 -4.48
CA PHE A 44 -13.60 -13.82 -4.99
C PHE A 44 -13.64 -15.33 -5.20
N GLU A 45 -12.50 -16.01 -5.08
CA GLU A 45 -12.37 -17.45 -5.31
C GLU A 45 -11.61 -18.10 -4.14
N GLN A 46 -11.96 -19.35 -3.83
CA GLN A 46 -11.43 -20.07 -2.67
C GLN A 46 -9.92 -20.31 -2.77
N GLU A 47 -9.41 -20.50 -3.98
CA GLU A 47 -7.99 -20.76 -4.25
C GLU A 47 -7.09 -19.55 -4.01
N PHE A 48 -7.65 -18.35 -3.95
CA PHE A 48 -6.92 -17.10 -3.68
C PHE A 48 -6.90 -16.71 -2.21
N LEU A 49 -7.50 -17.51 -1.33
CA LEU A 49 -7.50 -17.22 0.10
C LEU A 49 -6.13 -17.49 0.71
N TYR A 50 -5.74 -16.63 1.65
CA TYR A 50 -4.55 -16.86 2.44
C TYR A 50 -4.72 -18.05 3.39
N PRO A 51 -3.62 -18.67 3.85
CA PRO A 51 -3.69 -19.75 4.83
C PRO A 51 -4.49 -19.40 6.10
N GLU A 52 -4.41 -18.16 6.57
CA GLU A 52 -5.16 -17.66 7.74
C GLU A 52 -6.64 -17.36 7.46
N GLU A 53 -7.06 -17.45 6.20
CA GLU A 53 -8.44 -17.30 5.74
C GLU A 53 -9.04 -18.65 5.34
N SER A 54 -8.34 -19.77 5.57
CA SER A 54 -8.73 -21.10 5.07
C SER A 54 -10.10 -21.58 5.56
N GLU A 55 -10.56 -21.07 6.71
CA GLU A 55 -11.88 -21.37 7.28
C GLU A 55 -13.00 -20.42 6.79
N LEU A 56 -12.64 -19.38 6.04
CA LEU A 56 -13.57 -18.41 5.47
C LEU A 56 -13.95 -18.80 4.05
N LYS A 57 -15.08 -18.24 3.61
CA LYS A 57 -15.51 -18.23 2.21
C LYS A 57 -15.23 -16.83 1.62
N PRO A 58 -15.04 -16.71 0.29
CA PRO A 58 -15.00 -15.42 -0.39
C PRO A 58 -16.14 -14.46 -0.02
N SER A 59 -17.35 -15.00 0.22
CA SER A 59 -18.52 -14.22 0.67
C SER A 59 -18.35 -13.61 2.07
N ASP A 60 -17.59 -14.25 2.95
CA ASP A 60 -17.32 -13.74 4.30
C ASP A 60 -16.36 -12.55 4.22
N LEU A 61 -15.36 -12.60 3.34
CA LEU A 61 -14.47 -11.47 3.07
C LEU A 61 -15.25 -10.29 2.48
N ALA A 62 -16.14 -10.54 1.51
CA ALA A 62 -17.00 -9.49 0.95
C ALA A 62 -17.91 -8.85 2.02
N THR A 63 -18.45 -9.66 2.94
CA THR A 63 -19.27 -9.17 4.06
C THR A 63 -18.45 -8.32 5.02
N LYS A 64 -17.23 -8.75 5.38
CA LYS A 64 -16.30 -7.98 6.21
C LYS A 64 -15.93 -6.64 5.55
N PHE A 65 -15.61 -6.65 4.27
CA PHE A 65 -15.24 -5.44 3.53
C PHE A 65 -16.41 -4.44 3.40
N GLU A 66 -17.64 -4.91 3.17
CA GLU A 66 -18.83 -4.06 3.20
C GLU A 66 -19.10 -3.47 4.59
N ALA A 67 -18.84 -4.23 5.66
CA ALA A 67 -18.91 -3.74 7.03
C ALA A 67 -17.82 -2.69 7.33
N TYR A 68 -16.60 -2.91 6.84
CA TYR A 68 -15.51 -1.91 6.88
C TYR A 68 -15.97 -0.59 6.28
N TYR A 69 -16.49 -0.62 5.05
CA TYR A 69 -16.87 0.61 4.36
C TYR A 69 -17.94 1.39 5.12
N LYS A 70 -18.94 0.70 5.68
CA LYS A 70 -19.97 1.33 6.53
C LYS A 70 -19.34 1.94 7.78
N LYS A 71 -18.51 1.17 8.48
CA LYS A 71 -17.85 1.60 9.73
C LYS A 71 -16.92 2.79 9.51
N ALA A 72 -16.13 2.77 8.44
CA ALA A 72 -15.23 3.86 8.06
C ALA A 72 -16.01 5.17 7.81
N ASN A 73 -17.16 5.10 7.14
CA ASN A 73 -18.04 6.25 6.93
C ASN A 73 -18.63 6.79 8.24
N GLU A 74 -19.09 5.91 9.13
CA GLU A 74 -19.55 6.31 10.47
C GLU A 74 -18.45 7.04 11.26
N LEU A 75 -17.23 6.49 11.26
CA LEU A 75 -16.09 7.05 12.00
C LEU A 75 -15.61 8.38 11.37
N LYS A 76 -15.62 8.50 10.04
CA LYS A 76 -15.34 9.76 9.32
C LYS A 76 -16.28 10.88 9.76
N LEU A 77 -17.57 10.58 9.96
CA LEU A 77 -18.54 11.53 10.51
C LEU A 77 -18.30 11.82 11.99
N LYS A 78 -18.08 10.78 12.81
CA LYS A 78 -17.87 10.88 14.26
C LYS A 78 -16.66 11.75 14.62
N TYR A 79 -15.57 11.62 13.87
CA TYR A 79 -14.30 12.33 14.13
C TYR A 79 -14.11 13.57 13.25
N LYS A 80 -15.18 14.05 12.60
CA LYS A 80 -15.15 15.30 11.83
C LYS A 80 -14.64 16.46 12.70
N GLY A 81 -13.64 17.17 12.19
CA GLY A 81 -13.00 18.29 12.90
C GLY A 81 -11.96 17.88 13.96
N LYS A 82 -11.68 16.57 14.11
CA LYS A 82 -10.58 16.05 14.94
C LYS A 82 -9.40 15.56 14.11
N ILE A 83 -9.69 14.90 12.99
CA ILE A 83 -8.72 14.40 12.01
C ILE A 83 -9.42 14.31 10.65
N ASN A 84 -8.69 14.48 9.55
CA ASN A 84 -9.22 14.21 8.22
C ASN A 84 -9.11 12.70 7.94
N ILE A 85 -10.23 12.07 7.60
CA ILE A 85 -10.26 10.64 7.27
C ILE A 85 -10.59 10.49 5.79
N LEU A 86 -9.69 9.82 5.06
CA LEU A 86 -9.93 9.37 3.69
C LEU A 86 -10.22 7.87 3.72
N ILE A 87 -11.31 7.47 3.09
CA ILE A 87 -11.78 6.09 2.99
C ILE A 87 -11.36 5.57 1.63
N GLY A 88 -10.45 4.61 1.61
CA GLY A 88 -9.98 3.95 0.41
C GLY A 88 -10.07 2.44 0.51
N ALA A 89 -9.42 1.77 -0.42
CA ALA A 89 -9.27 0.33 -0.45
C ALA A 89 -7.88 -0.02 -0.98
N GLU A 90 -7.23 -0.99 -0.37
CA GLU A 90 -6.03 -1.59 -0.94
C GLU A 90 -6.43 -2.67 -1.93
N LEU A 91 -6.14 -2.41 -3.20
CA LEU A 91 -6.45 -3.27 -4.33
C LEU A 91 -5.42 -4.41 -4.44
N GLU A 92 -5.82 -5.43 -5.20
CA GLU A 92 -5.00 -6.58 -5.54
C GLU A 92 -5.23 -6.96 -7.01
N TYR A 93 -4.18 -7.46 -7.68
CA TYR A 93 -4.29 -8.14 -8.96
C TYR A 93 -3.72 -9.56 -8.83
N ILE A 94 -4.62 -10.53 -8.89
CA ILE A 94 -4.26 -11.96 -8.85
C ILE A 94 -4.15 -12.50 -10.28
N ASN A 95 -5.17 -12.22 -11.09
CA ASN A 95 -5.24 -12.48 -12.53
C ASN A 95 -6.31 -11.58 -13.19
N GLU A 96 -6.48 -11.69 -14.50
CA GLU A 96 -7.41 -10.86 -15.27
C GLU A 96 -8.88 -11.05 -14.83
N ASP A 97 -9.31 -12.28 -14.56
CA ASP A 97 -10.69 -12.57 -14.13
C ASP A 97 -10.98 -11.98 -12.75
N HIS A 98 -10.08 -12.18 -11.79
CA HIS A 98 -10.15 -11.55 -10.47
C HIS A 98 -10.21 -10.02 -10.58
N CYS A 99 -9.37 -9.42 -11.43
CA CYS A 99 -9.33 -7.98 -11.66
C CYS A 99 -10.65 -7.45 -12.24
N ASN A 100 -11.29 -8.19 -13.16
CA ASN A 100 -12.61 -7.82 -13.71
C ASN A 100 -13.74 -7.94 -12.68
N GLN A 101 -13.70 -8.98 -11.84
CA GLN A 101 -14.62 -9.15 -10.71
C GLN A 101 -14.45 -8.02 -9.69
N LEU A 102 -13.20 -7.68 -9.34
CA LEU A 102 -12.86 -6.57 -8.44
C LEU A 102 -13.40 -5.24 -8.97
N HIS A 103 -13.16 -4.94 -10.24
CA HIS A 103 -13.68 -3.72 -10.87
C HIS A 103 -15.20 -3.60 -10.77
N SER A 104 -15.92 -4.70 -11.01
CA SER A 104 -17.38 -4.75 -10.89
C SER A 104 -17.85 -4.66 -9.44
N TYR A 105 -17.11 -5.25 -8.51
CA TYR A 105 -17.42 -5.20 -7.08
C TYR A 105 -17.25 -3.79 -6.49
N LEU A 106 -16.19 -3.08 -6.90
CA LEU A 106 -15.88 -1.75 -6.39
C LEU A 106 -16.89 -0.68 -6.82
N SER A 107 -17.66 -0.89 -7.88
CA SER A 107 -18.68 0.07 -8.34
C SER A 107 -19.83 0.28 -7.33
N LYS A 108 -19.89 -0.54 -6.27
CA LYS A 108 -20.84 -0.40 -5.16
C LYS A 108 -20.46 0.70 -4.17
N PHE A 109 -19.22 1.17 -4.20
CA PHE A 109 -18.63 2.06 -3.20
C PHE A 109 -18.20 3.38 -3.83
N ASN A 110 -18.18 4.43 -3.01
CA ASN A 110 -17.67 5.74 -3.40
C ASN A 110 -16.44 6.07 -2.55
N PHE A 111 -15.33 5.41 -2.85
CA PHE A 111 -14.06 5.62 -2.16
C PHE A 111 -13.47 7.00 -2.48
N ASP A 112 -12.81 7.60 -1.49
CA ASP A 112 -12.04 8.83 -1.65
C ASP A 112 -10.81 8.58 -2.54
N TYR A 113 -10.19 7.39 -2.44
CA TYR A 113 -9.06 6.97 -3.26
C TYR A 113 -8.88 5.45 -3.27
N LEU A 114 -8.11 4.94 -4.22
CA LEU A 114 -7.67 3.55 -4.26
C LEU A 114 -6.16 3.47 -4.09
N MET A 115 -5.70 2.44 -3.39
CA MET A 115 -4.29 2.08 -3.26
C MET A 115 -4.01 0.84 -4.11
N GLY A 116 -3.03 0.91 -5.01
CA GLY A 116 -2.65 -0.21 -5.86
C GLY A 116 -1.51 -1.00 -5.26
N SER A 117 -1.77 -2.24 -4.87
CA SER A 117 -0.79 -3.16 -4.33
C SER A 117 -0.83 -4.49 -5.08
N LEU A 118 0.25 -5.27 -4.97
CA LEU A 118 0.30 -6.65 -5.42
C LEU A 118 0.82 -7.53 -4.29
N HIS A 119 0.07 -8.59 -3.97
CA HIS A 119 0.46 -9.60 -3.00
C HIS A 119 0.43 -11.02 -3.58
N HIS A 120 0.04 -11.17 -4.85
CA HIS A 120 0.09 -12.44 -5.59
C HIS A 120 0.94 -12.34 -6.86
N VAL A 121 1.55 -13.46 -7.25
CA VAL A 121 2.08 -13.68 -8.60
C VAL A 121 1.71 -15.08 -9.04
N ASN A 122 1.16 -15.22 -10.24
CA ASN A 122 0.67 -16.51 -10.75
C ASN A 122 -0.30 -17.18 -9.76
N ASN A 123 -1.27 -16.40 -9.26
CA ASN A 123 -2.27 -16.81 -8.28
C ASN A 123 -1.73 -17.26 -6.90
N ILE A 124 -0.43 -17.11 -6.61
CA ILE A 124 0.18 -17.56 -5.36
C ILE A 124 0.62 -16.34 -4.53
N PRO A 125 0.33 -16.30 -3.22
CA PRO A 125 0.79 -15.22 -2.35
C PRO A 125 2.32 -15.13 -2.28
N ILE A 126 2.85 -13.91 -2.25
CA ILE A 126 4.30 -13.65 -2.24
C ILE A 126 4.81 -13.01 -0.94
N ASP A 127 3.93 -12.64 -0.01
CA ASP A 127 4.29 -11.81 1.15
C ASP A 127 3.81 -12.38 2.50
N PHE A 128 3.08 -13.50 2.48
CA PHE A 128 2.61 -14.19 3.67
C PHE A 128 3.78 -14.77 4.50
N ASP A 129 4.53 -15.70 3.91
CA ASP A 129 5.72 -16.32 4.51
C ASP A 129 6.71 -16.84 3.44
N GLN A 130 7.90 -17.23 3.91
CA GLN A 130 8.95 -17.77 3.04
C GLN A 130 8.51 -19.04 2.30
N GLN A 131 7.64 -19.87 2.90
CA GLN A 131 7.22 -21.13 2.31
C GLN A 131 6.30 -20.89 1.11
N THR A 132 5.34 -19.98 1.24
CA THR A 132 4.39 -19.60 0.21
C THR A 132 5.08 -18.84 -0.91
N PHE A 133 6.00 -17.92 -0.58
CA PHE A 133 6.88 -17.30 -1.57
C PHE A 133 7.69 -18.34 -2.37
N SER A 134 8.19 -19.38 -1.70
CA SER A 134 8.91 -20.46 -2.38
C SER A 134 8.02 -21.27 -3.33
N LEU A 135 6.70 -21.33 -3.11
CA LEU A 135 5.75 -21.92 -4.06
C LEU A 135 5.57 -21.04 -5.30
N ALA A 136 5.44 -19.72 -5.12
CA ALA A 136 5.38 -18.77 -6.23
C ALA A 136 6.65 -18.87 -7.08
N LEU A 137 7.82 -18.87 -6.45
CA LEU A 137 9.11 -19.01 -7.12
C LEU A 137 9.25 -20.36 -7.86
N LYS A 138 8.79 -21.47 -7.27
CA LYS A 138 8.74 -22.79 -7.95
C LYS A 138 7.84 -22.80 -9.18
N SER A 139 6.75 -22.04 -9.18
CA SER A 139 5.86 -21.92 -10.34
C SER A 139 6.56 -21.31 -11.56
N TYR A 140 7.68 -20.61 -11.33
CA TYR A 140 8.61 -20.11 -12.35
C TYR A 140 9.93 -20.91 -12.38
N ASN A 141 9.92 -22.21 -12.08
CA ASN A 141 11.12 -23.08 -12.10
C ASN A 141 12.27 -22.62 -11.18
N ASN A 142 11.95 -21.92 -10.10
CA ASN A 142 12.90 -21.26 -9.20
C ASN A 142 13.68 -20.09 -9.83
N ASP A 143 13.11 -19.47 -10.87
CA ASP A 143 13.66 -18.29 -11.53
C ASP A 143 13.08 -17.00 -10.95
N MET A 144 13.91 -16.30 -10.17
CA MET A 144 13.54 -15.02 -9.56
C MET A 144 13.36 -13.91 -10.60
N GLU A 145 14.07 -13.98 -11.72
CA GLU A 145 13.94 -13.01 -12.82
C GLU A 145 12.59 -13.17 -13.51
N ALA A 146 12.21 -14.39 -13.87
CA ALA A 146 10.90 -14.66 -14.46
C ALA A 146 9.75 -14.27 -13.53
N LEU A 147 9.85 -14.59 -12.22
CA LEU A 147 8.86 -14.18 -11.22
C LEU A 147 8.74 -12.65 -11.11
N SER A 148 9.87 -11.94 -11.09
CA SER A 148 9.89 -10.47 -11.01
C SER A 148 9.35 -9.80 -12.28
N LEU A 149 9.67 -10.35 -13.46
CA LEU A 149 9.12 -9.88 -14.73
C LEU A 149 7.60 -10.00 -14.75
N GLN A 150 7.04 -11.10 -14.23
CA GLN A 150 5.60 -11.23 -14.09
C GLN A 150 5.04 -10.23 -13.08
N TYR A 151 5.63 -10.10 -11.89
CA TYR A 151 5.18 -9.15 -10.87
C TYR A 151 5.01 -7.73 -11.42
N PHE A 152 6.02 -7.21 -12.13
CA PHE A 152 5.92 -5.86 -12.71
C PHE A 152 5.00 -5.78 -13.94
N GLU A 153 4.67 -6.90 -14.58
CA GLU A 153 3.61 -6.94 -15.60
C GLU A 153 2.22 -6.86 -14.97
N ASP A 154 1.96 -7.68 -13.95
CA ASP A 154 0.70 -7.69 -13.20
C ASP A 154 0.45 -6.33 -12.52
N GLN A 155 1.53 -5.70 -12.03
CA GLN A 155 1.46 -4.39 -11.42
C GLN A 155 1.01 -3.36 -12.46
N PHE A 156 1.54 -3.43 -13.68
CA PHE A 156 1.13 -2.56 -14.77
C PHE A 156 -0.34 -2.74 -15.13
N ASN A 157 -0.81 -4.00 -15.17
CA ASN A 157 -2.21 -4.31 -15.46
C ASN A 157 -3.15 -3.72 -14.40
N LEU A 158 -2.82 -3.84 -13.12
CA LEU A 158 -3.54 -3.18 -12.02
C LEU A 158 -3.56 -1.66 -12.20
N ILE A 159 -2.39 -1.05 -12.37
CA ILE A 159 -2.23 0.40 -12.51
C ILE A 159 -3.06 0.93 -13.67
N LYS A 160 -2.96 0.29 -14.85
CA LYS A 160 -3.67 0.67 -16.06
C LYS A 160 -5.19 0.54 -15.92
N LYS A 161 -5.67 -0.47 -15.18
CA LYS A 161 -7.09 -0.69 -14.96
C LYS A 161 -7.69 0.36 -14.01
N PHE A 162 -7.02 0.63 -12.89
CA PHE A 162 -7.62 1.35 -11.76
C PHE A 162 -7.13 2.78 -11.55
N HIS A 163 -5.97 3.15 -12.12
CA HIS A 163 -5.29 4.42 -11.87
C HIS A 163 -5.24 4.81 -10.38
N PRO A 164 -4.71 3.94 -9.48
CA PRO A 164 -4.75 4.18 -8.05
C PRO A 164 -4.03 5.48 -7.68
N LYS A 165 -4.55 6.23 -6.70
CA LYS A 165 -3.93 7.49 -6.27
C LYS A 165 -2.64 7.28 -5.48
N VAL A 166 -2.49 6.11 -4.86
CA VAL A 166 -1.27 5.70 -4.17
C VAL A 166 -0.89 4.31 -4.66
N ILE A 167 0.37 4.10 -5.01
CA ILE A 167 0.93 2.79 -5.33
C ILE A 167 1.63 2.28 -4.08
N GLY A 168 1.09 1.21 -3.50
CA GLY A 168 1.59 0.58 -2.28
C GLY A 168 2.88 -0.19 -2.56
N HIS A 169 3.77 -0.23 -1.56
CA HIS A 169 5.02 -1.03 -1.48
C HIS A 169 5.49 -1.61 -2.84
N PHE A 170 6.00 -0.73 -3.70
CA PHE A 170 6.15 -0.94 -5.14
C PHE A 170 6.97 -2.18 -5.55
N ASP A 171 7.90 -2.63 -4.70
CA ASP A 171 8.78 -3.77 -4.94
C ASP A 171 8.66 -4.85 -3.86
N LEU A 172 7.43 -5.07 -3.36
CA LEU A 172 7.10 -6.10 -2.35
C LEU A 172 7.63 -7.49 -2.72
N ILE A 173 7.74 -7.81 -4.01
CA ILE A 173 8.30 -9.08 -4.50
C ILE A 173 9.70 -9.41 -3.94
N ARG A 174 10.42 -8.41 -3.44
CA ARG A 174 11.75 -8.56 -2.84
C ARG A 174 11.72 -8.95 -1.35
N LEU A 175 10.55 -9.00 -0.71
CA LEU A 175 10.42 -9.26 0.73
C LEU A 175 11.16 -10.52 1.18
N PHE A 176 10.99 -11.63 0.45
CA PHE A 176 11.60 -12.93 0.74
C PHE A 176 12.68 -13.32 -0.27
N ALA A 177 13.09 -12.39 -1.14
CA ALA A 177 14.19 -12.60 -2.07
C ALA A 177 15.54 -12.49 -1.36
N SER A 178 16.60 -12.99 -1.99
CA SER A 178 17.96 -12.76 -1.51
C SER A 178 18.27 -11.26 -1.47
N GLN A 179 18.94 -10.80 -0.42
CA GLN A 179 19.35 -9.39 -0.29
C GLN A 179 20.34 -8.97 -1.40
N ASP A 180 21.05 -9.94 -1.98
CA ASP A 180 21.97 -9.70 -3.09
C ASP A 180 21.27 -9.67 -4.46
N TYR A 181 19.95 -9.90 -4.53
CA TYR A 181 19.19 -9.91 -5.77
C TYR A 181 19.27 -8.56 -6.48
N GLN A 182 19.74 -8.58 -7.74
CA GLN A 182 19.88 -7.41 -8.59
C GLN A 182 18.83 -7.43 -9.68
N LEU A 183 18.26 -6.25 -9.96
CA LEU A 183 17.30 -6.07 -11.04
C LEU A 183 18.05 -6.09 -12.40
N SER A 184 17.62 -6.97 -13.30
CA SER A 184 18.12 -7.03 -14.68
C SER A 184 17.67 -5.81 -15.50
N SER A 185 18.21 -5.66 -16.71
CA SER A 185 17.77 -4.63 -17.66
C SER A 185 16.28 -4.73 -17.97
N ASP A 186 15.78 -5.95 -18.15
CA ASP A 186 14.42 -6.23 -18.62
C ASP A 186 13.41 -5.93 -17.51
N ILE A 187 13.77 -6.21 -16.26
CA ILE A 187 12.99 -5.81 -15.09
C ILE A 187 12.97 -4.28 -14.95
N LYS A 188 14.12 -3.62 -15.11
CA LYS A 188 14.21 -2.15 -15.05
C LYS A 188 13.38 -1.49 -16.15
N GLU A 189 13.28 -2.08 -17.33
CA GLU A 189 12.41 -1.59 -18.41
C GLU A 189 10.93 -1.65 -18.02
N LYS A 190 10.47 -2.75 -17.40
CA LYS A 190 9.10 -2.84 -16.87
C LYS A 190 8.85 -1.82 -15.75
N ILE A 191 9.81 -1.66 -14.84
CA ILE A 191 9.72 -0.68 -13.75
C ILE A 191 9.63 0.75 -14.32
N ASP A 192 10.50 1.12 -15.27
CA ASP A 192 10.48 2.43 -15.95
C ASP A 192 9.12 2.68 -16.61
N ARG A 193 8.60 1.70 -17.38
CA ARG A 193 7.26 1.77 -17.98
C ARG A 193 6.18 2.06 -16.94
N ASN A 194 6.16 1.31 -15.85
CA ASN A 194 5.14 1.43 -14.81
C ASN A 194 5.24 2.82 -14.14
N ILE A 195 6.45 3.26 -13.80
CA ILE A 195 6.69 4.57 -13.18
C ILE A 195 6.21 5.70 -14.09
N ARG A 196 6.58 5.69 -15.37
CA ARG A 196 6.17 6.72 -16.33
C ARG A 196 4.65 6.83 -16.44
N TYR A 197 3.96 5.70 -16.48
CA TYR A 197 2.51 5.68 -16.53
C TYR A 197 1.89 6.28 -15.25
N ILE A 198 2.44 5.94 -14.07
CA ILE A 198 1.99 6.52 -12.79
C ILE A 198 2.21 8.03 -12.75
N VAL A 199 3.37 8.50 -13.21
CA VAL A 199 3.69 9.92 -13.31
C VAL A 199 2.72 10.64 -14.26
N GLU A 200 2.38 10.03 -15.40
CA GLU A 200 1.48 10.59 -16.40
C GLU A 200 0.08 10.89 -15.82
N TYR A 201 -0.53 9.94 -15.10
CA TYR A 201 -1.85 10.17 -14.50
C TYR A 201 -1.78 10.88 -13.13
N GLY A 202 -0.58 11.07 -12.58
CA GLY A 202 -0.33 11.81 -11.34
C GLY A 202 -0.58 11.00 -10.05
N GLY A 203 -0.33 9.69 -10.07
CA GLY A 203 -0.33 8.85 -8.87
C GLY A 203 0.85 9.14 -7.95
N LEU A 204 0.71 8.78 -6.67
CA LEU A 204 1.76 8.85 -5.66
C LEU A 204 2.44 7.49 -5.49
N PHE A 205 3.74 7.51 -5.24
CA PHE A 205 4.52 6.34 -4.83
C PHE A 205 4.61 6.31 -3.32
N GLU A 206 4.20 5.22 -2.70
CA GLU A 206 4.32 5.04 -1.26
C GLU A 206 5.77 4.81 -0.85
N ILE A 207 6.23 5.55 0.16
CA ILE A 207 7.36 5.17 1.00
C ILE A 207 6.82 4.46 2.23
N ASN A 208 6.90 3.13 2.21
CA ASN A 208 6.28 2.25 3.20
C ASN A 208 7.30 1.77 4.21
N THR A 209 7.11 2.15 5.47
CA THR A 209 8.03 1.80 6.57
C THR A 209 7.82 0.38 7.14
N ARG A 210 6.79 -0.35 6.69
CA ARG A 210 6.51 -1.74 7.12
C ARG A 210 7.63 -2.71 6.82
N SER A 211 8.37 -2.49 5.74
CA SER A 211 9.55 -3.28 5.38
C SER A 211 10.57 -3.35 6.52
N LEU A 212 10.72 -2.27 7.31
CA LEU A 212 11.64 -2.20 8.44
C LEU A 212 11.21 -3.15 9.57
N LYS A 213 9.90 -3.29 9.81
CA LYS A 213 9.35 -4.29 10.75
C LYS A 213 9.58 -5.71 10.22
N LYS A 214 9.62 -5.88 8.90
CA LYS A 214 9.94 -7.14 8.21
C LYS A 214 11.45 -7.38 8.05
N SER A 215 12.30 -6.60 8.73
CA SER A 215 13.76 -6.72 8.73
C SER A 215 14.46 -6.43 7.39
N LEU A 216 13.79 -5.73 6.47
CA LEU A 216 14.46 -5.15 5.30
C LEU A 216 15.24 -3.89 5.73
N PRO A 217 16.36 -3.57 5.04
CA PRO A 217 17.24 -2.47 5.42
C PRO A 217 16.64 -1.09 5.17
N TYR A 218 15.70 -0.98 4.23
CA TYR A 218 15.07 0.29 3.83
C TYR A 218 13.54 0.15 3.73
N PRO A 219 12.80 1.26 3.90
CA PRO A 219 11.40 1.38 3.45
C PRO A 219 11.22 0.86 2.01
N TYR A 220 10.03 0.37 1.67
CA TYR A 220 9.69 0.24 0.25
C TYR A 220 9.46 1.63 -0.37
N PRO A 221 9.74 1.83 -1.66
CA PRO A 221 10.61 0.98 -2.46
C PRO A 221 12.06 1.06 -2.04
N GLN A 222 12.84 0.01 -2.32
CA GLN A 222 14.28 -0.02 -2.03
C GLN A 222 15.05 1.06 -2.85
N PRO A 223 16.29 1.42 -2.43
CA PRO A 223 17.00 2.60 -2.95
C PRO A 223 17.19 2.66 -4.47
N ASP A 224 17.38 1.51 -5.11
CA ASP A 224 17.57 1.41 -6.56
C ASP A 224 16.31 1.81 -7.33
N ILE A 225 15.14 1.31 -6.92
CA ILE A 225 13.85 1.63 -7.53
C ILE A 225 13.39 3.04 -7.14
N LEU A 226 13.61 3.47 -5.89
CA LEU A 226 13.26 4.82 -5.48
C LEU A 226 14.02 5.88 -6.28
N LYS A 227 15.29 5.66 -6.61
CA LYS A 227 16.04 6.53 -7.51
C LYS A 227 15.39 6.64 -8.88
N MET A 228 15.00 5.52 -9.49
CA MET A 228 14.29 5.52 -10.77
C MET A 228 12.97 6.30 -10.68
N ILE A 229 12.21 6.14 -9.59
CA ILE A 229 10.97 6.89 -9.34
C ILE A 229 11.24 8.40 -9.36
N LEU A 230 12.25 8.85 -8.62
CA LEU A 230 12.60 10.27 -8.52
C LEU A 230 13.12 10.84 -9.86
N GLU A 231 14.00 10.10 -10.54
CA GLU A 231 14.56 10.49 -11.85
C GLU A 231 13.48 10.68 -12.93
N LEU A 232 12.39 9.91 -12.83
CA LEU A 232 11.25 9.99 -13.74
C LEU A 232 10.17 10.99 -13.30
N GLY A 233 10.40 11.75 -12.22
CA GLY A 233 9.48 12.78 -11.73
C GLY A 233 8.35 12.24 -10.83
N GLY A 234 8.53 11.04 -10.28
CA GLY A 234 7.61 10.43 -9.33
C GLY A 234 7.45 11.26 -8.05
N LYS A 235 6.21 11.36 -7.59
CA LYS A 235 5.85 12.05 -6.35
C LYS A 235 5.67 11.04 -5.24
N VAL A 236 6.39 11.20 -4.14
CA VAL A 236 6.36 10.25 -3.02
C VAL A 236 5.41 10.70 -1.90
N THR A 237 4.78 9.73 -1.24
CA THR A 237 4.00 9.90 -0.02
C THR A 237 4.51 8.96 1.07
N LEU A 238 4.02 9.10 2.29
CA LEU A 238 4.48 8.31 3.43
C LEU A 238 3.34 7.43 3.95
N SER A 239 3.72 6.21 4.33
CA SER A 239 2.83 5.23 4.93
C SER A 239 3.55 4.35 5.94
N ASP A 240 2.80 3.88 6.93
CA ASP A 240 3.24 2.91 7.93
C ASP A 240 2.69 1.50 7.69
N ASP A 241 1.63 1.38 6.86
CA ASP A 241 0.95 0.12 6.60
C ASP A 241 0.61 -0.57 7.95
N SER A 242 -0.06 0.24 8.78
CA SER A 242 -0.34 -0.12 10.16
C SER A 242 -1.37 -1.25 10.19
N HIS A 243 -1.05 -2.36 10.85
CA HIS A 243 -1.96 -3.49 11.02
C HIS A 243 -2.61 -3.48 12.42
N GLY A 244 -3.04 -2.29 12.83
CA GLY A 244 -3.59 -2.01 14.15
C GLY A 244 -2.94 -0.80 14.82
N ALA A 245 -3.55 -0.35 15.92
CA ALA A 245 -3.20 0.92 16.56
C ALA A 245 -1.72 1.05 16.94
N LYS A 246 -1.06 -0.03 17.39
CA LYS A 246 0.36 0.01 17.79
C LYS A 246 1.31 0.30 16.63
N ASP A 247 0.87 0.07 15.39
CA ASP A 247 1.70 0.25 14.21
C ASP A 247 1.56 1.64 13.58
N VAL A 248 0.60 2.46 14.01
CA VAL A 248 0.40 3.82 13.48
C VAL A 248 1.61 4.69 13.80
N GLY A 249 2.20 5.29 12.76
CA GLY A 249 3.42 6.07 12.79
C GLY A 249 4.69 5.26 13.05
N MET A 250 4.63 3.94 12.97
CA MET A 250 5.80 3.09 13.23
C MET A 250 6.94 3.44 12.28
N HIS A 251 8.16 3.56 12.83
CA HIS A 251 9.39 3.83 12.07
C HIS A 251 9.41 5.14 11.27
N TYR A 252 8.49 6.08 11.55
CA TYR A 252 8.56 7.42 10.96
C TYR A 252 9.77 8.22 11.47
N ASP A 253 10.33 7.87 12.63
CA ASP A 253 11.62 8.38 13.08
C ASP A 253 12.77 7.98 12.12
N LYS A 254 12.70 6.77 11.55
CA LYS A 254 13.71 6.24 10.62
C LYS A 254 13.49 6.64 9.16
N VAL A 255 12.25 6.98 8.77
CA VAL A 255 11.96 7.39 7.39
C VAL A 255 12.77 8.63 7.01
N LEU A 256 13.09 9.49 7.98
CA LEU A 256 13.96 10.66 7.81
C LEU A 256 15.32 10.35 7.21
N ASP A 257 16.01 9.38 7.81
CA ASP A 257 17.34 8.99 7.37
C ASP A 257 17.27 8.49 5.93
N TYR A 258 16.18 7.79 5.58
CA TYR A 258 15.96 7.30 4.23
C TYR A 258 15.65 8.43 3.23
N LEU A 259 14.77 9.37 3.59
CA LEU A 259 14.46 10.53 2.77
C LEU A 259 15.72 11.38 2.53
N SER A 260 16.52 11.61 3.58
CA SER A 260 17.80 12.32 3.48
C SER A 260 18.81 11.58 2.60
N LEU A 261 18.93 10.25 2.76
CA LEU A 261 19.83 9.42 1.95
C LEU A 261 19.48 9.50 0.46
N MET A 262 18.18 9.59 0.15
CA MET A 262 17.67 9.66 -1.22
C MET A 262 17.57 11.10 -1.77
N GLY A 263 17.94 12.11 -0.97
CA GLY A 263 17.88 13.51 -1.37
C GLY A 263 16.46 14.05 -1.55
N ILE A 264 15.48 13.49 -0.83
CA ILE A 264 14.07 13.90 -0.90
C ILE A 264 13.82 15.03 0.09
N ASP A 265 13.49 16.21 -0.44
CA ASP A 265 13.10 17.41 0.31
C ASP A 265 11.59 17.70 0.27
N LYS A 266 10.85 16.96 -0.57
CA LYS A 266 9.41 17.11 -0.80
C LYS A 266 8.69 15.78 -0.70
N VAL A 267 7.62 15.79 0.09
CA VAL A 267 6.62 14.71 0.12
C VAL A 267 5.26 15.28 -0.22
N TYR A 268 4.39 14.43 -0.74
CA TYR A 268 3.06 14.79 -1.19
C TYR A 268 2.02 14.02 -0.37
N TYR A 269 0.83 14.59 -0.28
CA TYR A 269 -0.26 14.02 0.49
C TYR A 269 -1.60 14.24 -0.19
N LEU A 270 -2.57 13.40 0.17
CA LEU A 270 -3.93 13.49 -0.32
C LEU A 270 -4.75 14.46 0.55
N VAL A 271 -5.44 15.38 -0.11
CA VAL A 271 -6.31 16.39 0.52
C VAL A 271 -7.70 16.27 -0.05
N ASN A 272 -8.72 16.31 0.80
CA ASN A 272 -10.10 16.40 0.36
C ASN A 272 -10.46 17.88 0.10
N SER A 273 -10.67 18.23 -1.17
CA SER A 273 -11.05 19.57 -1.63
C SER A 273 -12.33 19.45 -2.45
N GLU A 274 -13.42 20.07 -1.98
CA GLU A 274 -14.68 20.19 -2.75
C GLU A 274 -15.24 18.85 -3.25
N ASN A 275 -15.22 17.82 -2.40
CA ASN A 275 -15.62 16.44 -2.72
C ASN A 275 -14.72 15.73 -3.76
N GLN A 276 -13.49 16.22 -3.97
CA GLN A 276 -12.47 15.53 -4.76
C GLN A 276 -11.17 15.41 -3.96
N VAL A 277 -10.55 14.23 -4.03
CA VAL A 277 -9.21 14.03 -3.48
C VAL A 277 -8.17 14.55 -4.47
N LYS A 278 -7.34 15.47 -4.00
CA LYS A 278 -6.24 16.08 -4.77
C LYS A 278 -4.91 15.71 -4.13
N VAL A 279 -3.87 15.71 -4.96
CA VAL A 279 -2.47 15.57 -4.52
C VAL A 279 -1.91 16.97 -4.28
N GLU A 280 -1.41 17.21 -3.08
CA GLU A 280 -0.74 18.47 -2.72
C GLU A 280 0.67 18.21 -2.18
N GLU A 281 1.57 19.17 -2.39
CA GLU A 281 2.89 19.16 -1.74
C GLU A 281 2.72 19.49 -0.25
N PHE A 282 3.31 18.69 0.61
CA PHE A 282 3.28 18.93 2.04
C PHE A 282 4.25 20.05 2.43
N LYS A 283 3.70 21.21 2.79
CA LYS A 283 4.49 22.38 3.22
C LYS A 283 5.03 22.20 4.64
N GLY A 284 6.28 22.60 4.86
CA GLY A 284 6.90 22.57 6.18
C GLY A 284 7.47 21.20 6.58
N PHE A 285 7.80 20.36 5.59
CA PHE A 285 8.46 19.07 5.77
C PHE A 285 9.70 19.12 6.69
N GLU A 286 10.55 20.15 6.56
CA GLU A 286 11.72 20.34 7.44
C GLU A 286 11.35 20.61 8.92
N ASN A 287 10.23 21.31 9.17
CA ASN A 287 9.74 21.63 10.52
C ASN A 287 8.92 20.49 11.15
N TRP A 288 8.45 19.54 10.33
CA TRP A 288 7.56 18.46 10.72
C TRP A 288 8.20 17.51 11.74
N PHE A 289 9.48 17.18 11.54
CA PHE A 289 10.17 16.18 12.34
C PHE A 289 10.86 16.73 13.59
N ASN A 290 11.27 18.00 13.57
CA ASN A 290 11.92 18.65 14.71
C ASN A 290 11.01 18.77 15.95
N ASN A 291 9.69 18.68 15.77
CA ASN A 291 8.69 18.97 16.79
C ASN A 291 7.94 17.74 17.36
N LYS A 292 8.16 16.52 16.83
CA LYS A 292 7.29 15.36 17.14
C LYS A 292 7.94 14.10 17.70
N PHE A 293 9.26 13.97 17.57
CA PHE A 293 10.01 12.81 18.10
C PHE A 293 11.04 13.22 19.17
N LYS A 294 10.88 14.43 19.74
CA LYS A 294 11.55 14.85 20.99
C LYS A 294 10.62 14.66 22.18
#